data_AF-A0A847LMU6-F1
#
_entry.id   AF-A0A847LMU6-F1
#
_cell.length_a   1.000
_cell.length_b   1.000
_cell.length_c   1.000
_cell.angle_alpha   90.00
_cell.angle_beta   90.00
_cell.angle_gamma   90.00
#
_symmetry.space_group_name_H-M   'P 1'
#
loop_
_entity.id
_entity.type
_entity.pdbx_description
1 polymer ?
#
loop_
_entity_poly.entity_id
_entity_poly.type
_entity_poly.pdbx_seq_one_letter_code
_entity_poly.pdbx_strand_id
1 'polypeptide(L)'
;MKKQVSFITLDAAMRRISAIYKSYFIKLVVARLNLERKEGTLVSKNELSDEGLRHAYAYVRSIEAIVNSFDKNEQLILYKDYLGSEPPLWWCDYFSRRDYYLLKKHSIRKFLAELDTYV
;
A
#
# COMPACT_ATOMS: atom_id res chain seq x y z
N MET A 1 -12.11 -25.69 13.84
CA MET A 1 -12.11 -24.30 14.38
C MET A 1 -11.07 -23.48 13.62
N LYS A 2 -11.48 -22.52 12.77
CA LYS A 2 -10.52 -21.55 12.18
C LYS A 2 -10.04 -20.62 13.31
N LYS A 3 -8.73 -20.60 13.61
CA LYS A 3 -8.14 -19.66 14.59
C LYS A 3 -8.46 -18.22 14.16
N GLN A 4 -9.04 -17.43 15.06
CA GLN A 4 -9.32 -16.03 14.79
C GLN A 4 -8.00 -15.25 14.79
N VAL A 5 -7.61 -14.69 13.65
CA VAL A 5 -6.36 -13.91 13.53
C VAL A 5 -6.50 -12.61 14.34
N SER A 6 -5.49 -12.32 15.16
CA SER A 6 -5.49 -11.11 16.01
C SER A 6 -5.38 -9.84 15.17
N PHE A 7 -5.91 -8.71 15.67
CA PHE A 7 -5.77 -7.42 15.00
C PHE A 7 -4.31 -7.00 14.84
N ILE A 8 -3.47 -7.27 15.84
CA ILE A 8 -2.04 -6.96 15.83
C ILE A 8 -1.35 -7.71 14.68
N THR A 9 -1.69 -8.99 14.47
CA THR A 9 -1.15 -9.79 13.38
C THR A 9 -1.56 -9.24 12.01
N LEU A 10 -2.82 -8.83 11.86
CA LEU A 10 -3.34 -8.21 10.63
C LEU A 10 -2.65 -6.88 10.33
N ASP A 11 -2.53 -6.01 11.34
CA ASP A 11 -1.86 -4.71 11.22
C ASP A 11 -0.38 -4.88 10.84
N ALA A 12 0.32 -5.82 11.47
CA ALA A 12 1.71 -6.13 11.15
C ALA A 12 1.88 -6.66 9.70
N ALA A 13 0.96 -7.50 9.22
CA ALA A 13 0.97 -7.95 7.84
C ALA A 13 0.78 -6.78 6.86
N MET A 14 -0.21 -5.92 7.12
CA MET A 14 -0.47 -4.73 6.30
C MET A 14 0.72 -3.77 6.27
N ARG A 15 1.42 -3.57 7.41
CA ARG A 15 2.63 -2.74 7.46
C ARG A 15 3.78 -3.28 6.60
N ARG A 16 3.94 -4.61 6.52
CA ARG A 16 4.95 -5.21 5.64
C ARG A 16 4.63 -4.97 4.17
N ILE A 17 3.37 -5.17 3.77
CA ILE A 17 2.90 -4.89 2.42
C ILE A 17 3.08 -3.41 2.08
N SER A 18 2.70 -2.51 2.99
CA SER A 18 2.89 -1.07 2.87
C SER A 18 4.36 -0.68 2.68
N ALA A 19 5.30 -1.30 3.41
CA ALA A 19 6.72 -1.02 3.25
C ALA A 19 7.23 -1.38 1.85
N ILE A 20 6.80 -2.53 1.31
CA ILE A 20 7.14 -2.97 -0.06
C ILE A 20 6.51 -2.02 -1.07
N TYR A 21 5.22 -1.73 -0.93
CA TYR A 21 4.50 -0.77 -1.78
C TYR A 21 5.23 0.57 -1.84
N LYS A 22 5.59 1.15 -0.69
CA LYS A 22 6.29 2.45 -0.62
C LYS A 22 7.65 2.39 -1.29
N SER A 23 8.40 1.31 -1.09
CA SER A 23 9.69 1.12 -1.76
C SER A 23 9.54 1.10 -3.28
N TYR A 24 8.58 0.33 -3.81
CA TYR A 24 8.32 0.27 -5.25
C TYR A 24 7.75 1.57 -5.81
N PHE A 25 6.85 2.23 -5.09
CA PHE A 25 6.33 3.53 -5.48
C PHE A 25 7.44 4.57 -5.61
N ILE A 26 8.37 4.63 -4.65
CA ILE A 26 9.54 5.53 -4.72
C ILE A 26 10.42 5.18 -5.93
N LYS A 27 10.70 3.89 -6.18
CA LYS A 27 11.48 3.47 -7.35
C LYS A 27 10.84 3.95 -8.66
N LEU A 28 9.52 3.83 -8.80
CA LEU A 28 8.80 4.31 -9.97
C LEU A 28 8.85 5.83 -10.11
N VAL A 29 8.70 6.58 -9.01
CA VAL A 29 8.80 8.04 -8.99
C VAL A 29 10.19 8.50 -9.41
N VAL A 30 11.25 7.89 -8.86
CA VAL A 30 12.64 8.21 -9.22
C VAL A 30 12.90 7.90 -10.68
N ALA A 31 12.48 6.74 -11.18
CA ALA A 31 12.63 6.38 -12.59
C ALA A 31 11.94 7.40 -13.52
N ARG A 32 10.72 7.83 -13.17
CA ARG A 32 10.00 8.86 -13.92
C ARG A 32 10.73 10.21 -13.92
N LEU A 33 11.18 10.68 -12.77
CA LEU A 33 11.91 11.95 -12.66
C LEU A 33 13.22 11.92 -13.46
N ASN A 34 13.92 10.79 -13.49
CA ASN A 34 15.13 10.63 -14.27
C ASN A 34 14.87 10.66 -15.79
N LEU A 35 13.76 10.07 -16.25
CA LEU A 35 13.33 10.17 -17.65
C LEU A 35 13.01 11.61 -18.05
N GLU A 36 12.32 12.34 -17.17
CA GLU A 36 11.93 13.75 -17.40
C GLU A 36 13.14 14.69 -17.44
N ARG A 37 14.21 14.40 -16.67
CA ARG A 37 15.38 15.27 -16.54
C ARG A 37 16.42 15.15 -17.67
N LYS A 38 16.33 14.16 -18.57
CA LYS A 38 17.35 13.90 -19.63
C LYS A 38 18.81 13.85 -19.13
N GLU A 39 19.04 13.72 -17.83
CA GLU A 39 20.38 13.71 -17.24
C GLU A 39 20.73 12.29 -16.77
N GLY A 40 21.77 11.75 -17.39
CA GLY A 40 22.35 10.48 -16.99
C GLY A 40 23.02 10.63 -15.63
N THR A 41 22.42 10.04 -14.61
CA THR A 41 23.11 9.79 -13.33
C THR A 41 22.69 8.45 -12.76
N LEU A 42 23.61 7.49 -12.89
CA LEU A 42 23.93 6.38 -11.97
C LEU A 42 22.79 5.82 -11.11
N VAL A 43 21.66 5.46 -11.72
CA VAL A 43 20.91 4.30 -11.21
C VAL A 43 21.62 3.10 -11.81
N SER A 44 22.06 2.18 -10.95
CA SER A 44 22.75 0.96 -11.38
C SER A 44 22.02 0.35 -12.57
N LYS A 45 22.73 0.01 -13.66
CA LYS A 45 22.14 -0.66 -14.84
C LYS A 45 21.30 -1.89 -14.46
N ASN A 46 21.53 -2.47 -13.27
CA ASN A 46 20.75 -3.59 -12.73
C ASN A 46 19.43 -3.17 -12.05
N GLU A 47 19.31 -1.95 -11.52
CA GLU A 47 18.08 -1.41 -10.90
C GLU A 47 17.08 -0.86 -11.93
N LEU A 48 17.56 -0.56 -13.14
CA LEU A 48 16.76 -0.20 -14.31
C LEU A 48 16.56 -1.37 -15.29
N SER A 49 16.81 -2.61 -14.87
CA SER A 49 16.34 -3.73 -15.70
C SER A 49 14.84 -3.53 -15.89
N ASP A 50 14.40 -3.56 -17.16
CA ASP A 50 13.00 -3.36 -17.53
C ASP A 50 12.09 -4.26 -16.68
N GLU A 51 12.58 -5.45 -16.32
CA GLU A 51 11.94 -6.39 -15.41
C GLU A 51 11.73 -5.87 -13.98
N GLY A 52 12.72 -5.23 -13.35
CA GLY A 52 12.60 -4.69 -11.99
C GLY A 52 11.58 -3.55 -11.89
N LEU A 53 11.56 -2.67 -12.90
CA LEU A 53 10.56 -1.60 -12.99
C LEU A 53 9.18 -2.14 -13.36
N ARG A 54 9.09 -3.13 -14.27
CA ARG A 54 7.82 -3.82 -14.58
C ARG A 54 7.24 -4.50 -13.36
N HIS A 55 8.05 -5.17 -12.55
CA HIS A 55 7.60 -5.81 -11.32
C HIS A 55 7.11 -4.78 -10.30
N ALA A 56 7.86 -3.69 -10.09
CA ALA A 56 7.44 -2.60 -9.23
C ALA A 56 6.12 -1.96 -9.70
N TYR A 57 5.99 -1.74 -11.02
CA TYR A 57 4.76 -1.22 -11.64
C TYR A 57 3.59 -2.18 -11.43
N ALA A 58 3.75 -3.46 -11.76
CA ALA A 58 2.70 -4.46 -11.60
C ALA A 58 2.24 -4.54 -10.14
N TYR A 59 3.18 -4.59 -9.20
CA TYR A 59 2.86 -4.65 -7.77
C TYR A 59 2.07 -3.41 -7.31
N VAL A 60 2.55 -2.20 -7.60
CA VAL A 60 1.87 -0.95 -7.22
C VAL A 60 0.47 -0.90 -7.83
N ARG A 61 0.32 -1.25 -9.11
CA ARG A 61 -0.97 -1.25 -9.80
C ARG A 61 -1.94 -2.27 -9.24
N SER A 62 -1.49 -3.47 -8.86
CA SER A 62 -2.35 -4.47 -8.21
C SER A 62 -2.86 -3.97 -6.87
N ILE A 63 -2.00 -3.38 -6.05
CA ILE A 63 -2.38 -2.82 -4.75
C ILE A 63 -3.38 -1.66 -4.95
N GLU A 64 -3.11 -0.73 -5.86
CA GLU A 64 -4.04 0.36 -6.18
C GLU A 64 -5.39 -0.14 -6.71
N ALA A 65 -5.39 -1.17 -7.56
CA ALA A 65 -6.62 -1.75 -8.09
C ALA A 65 -7.48 -2.38 -6.99
N ILE A 66 -6.86 -3.16 -6.09
CA ILE A 66 -7.56 -3.74 -4.93
C ILE A 66 -8.13 -2.64 -4.04
N VAL A 67 -7.34 -1.62 -3.70
CA VAL A 67 -7.84 -0.53 -2.85
C VAL A 67 -8.98 0.22 -3.54
N ASN A 68 -8.86 0.53 -4.83
CA ASN A 68 -9.89 1.27 -5.57
C ASN A 68 -11.21 0.50 -5.74
N SER A 69 -11.24 -0.82 -5.52
CA SER A 69 -12.48 -1.60 -5.54
C SER A 69 -13.26 -1.52 -4.22
N PHE A 70 -12.69 -0.91 -3.18
CA PHE A 70 -13.29 -0.84 -1.84
C PHE A 70 -14.18 0.39 -1.70
N ASP A 71 -14.95 0.50 -0.64
CA ASP A 71 -15.73 1.71 -0.40
C ASP A 71 -14.82 2.90 0.00
N LYS A 72 -15.38 4.12 -0.04
CA LYS A 72 -14.60 5.35 0.21
C LYS A 72 -13.95 5.39 1.59
N ASN A 73 -14.61 4.87 2.62
CA ASN A 73 -14.08 4.92 3.98
C ASN A 73 -12.99 3.86 4.18
N GLU A 74 -13.17 2.68 3.60
CA GLU A 74 -12.15 1.64 3.55
C GLU A 74 -10.90 2.11 2.81
N GLN A 75 -11.09 2.70 1.63
CA GLN A 75 -10.04 3.34 0.84
C GLN A 75 -9.29 4.39 1.66
N LEU A 76 -10.04 5.29 2.32
CA LEU A 76 -9.48 6.35 3.13
C LEU A 76 -8.57 5.79 4.24
N ILE A 77 -9.01 4.76 4.95
CA ILE A 77 -8.18 4.11 5.97
C ILE A 77 -6.94 3.48 5.34
N LEU A 78 -7.08 2.68 4.28
CA LEU A 78 -5.97 1.97 3.66
C LEU A 78 -4.92 2.95 3.13
N TYR A 79 -5.35 4.03 2.48
CA TYR A 79 -4.45 5.08 2.02
C TYR A 79 -3.81 5.82 3.18
N LYS A 80 -4.59 6.39 4.10
CA LYS A 80 -4.02 7.29 5.11
C LYS A 80 -3.18 6.55 6.17
N ASP A 81 -3.57 5.36 6.59
CA ASP A 81 -2.81 4.61 7.61
C ASP A 81 -1.61 3.84 7.05
N TYR A 82 -1.67 3.40 5.80
CA TYR A 82 -0.70 2.44 5.28
C TYR A 82 0.02 2.92 4.03
N LEU A 83 -0.68 3.33 2.97
CA LEU A 83 -0.03 3.61 1.69
C LEU A 83 0.57 5.02 1.60
N GLY A 84 -0.05 5.99 2.25
CA GLY A 84 0.35 7.39 2.32
C GLY A 84 1.27 7.71 3.50
N SER A 85 1.46 9.02 3.71
CA SER A 85 2.36 9.60 4.73
C SER A 85 1.62 10.55 5.66
N GLU A 86 0.40 10.19 6.04
CA GLU A 86 -0.45 11.06 6.86
C GLU A 86 0.02 11.14 8.30
N PRO A 87 -0.27 12.27 8.98
CA PRO A 87 0.06 12.42 10.38
C PRO A 87 -0.69 11.40 11.24
N PRO A 88 -0.11 11.03 12.40
CA PRO A 88 -0.85 10.28 13.41
C PRO A 88 -2.18 10.98 13.75
N LEU A 89 -3.22 10.19 14.03
CA LEU A 89 -4.54 10.67 14.47
C LEU A 89 -5.37 11.45 13.44
N TRP A 90 -5.04 11.41 12.15
CA TRP A 90 -5.87 11.99 11.07
C TRP A 90 -7.35 11.56 11.11
N TRP A 91 -7.63 10.38 11.66
CA TRP A 91 -8.98 9.78 11.71
C TRP A 91 -9.93 10.47 12.69
N CYS A 92 -9.40 11.27 13.64
CA CYS A 92 -10.22 11.97 14.63
C CYS A 92 -11.19 12.97 14.00
N ASP A 93 -10.88 13.49 12.82
CA ASP A 93 -11.73 14.46 12.11
C ASP A 93 -12.91 13.80 11.39
N TYR A 94 -12.90 12.48 11.24
CA TYR A 94 -13.84 11.73 10.39
C TYR A 94 -14.64 10.67 11.16
N PHE A 95 -14.06 10.09 12.21
CA PHE A 95 -14.59 8.91 12.85
C PHE A 95 -14.50 8.99 14.38
N SER A 96 -15.47 8.38 15.05
CA SER A 96 -15.28 8.03 16.45
C SER A 96 -14.14 7.01 16.57
N ARG A 97 -13.42 7.00 17.70
CA ARG A 97 -12.35 6.03 17.97
C ARG A 97 -12.82 4.59 17.74
N ARG A 98 -14.03 4.25 18.20
CA ARG A 98 -14.59 2.90 18.08
C ARG A 98 -14.80 2.53 16.61
N ASP A 99 -15.45 3.41 15.84
CA ASP A 99 -15.80 3.14 14.45
C ASP A 99 -14.55 3.05 13.58
N TYR A 100 -13.57 3.91 13.84
CA TYR A 100 -12.27 3.85 13.17
C TYR A 100 -11.59 2.49 13.34
N TYR A 101 -11.45 1.98 14.58
CA TYR A 101 -10.77 0.69 14.78
C TYR A 101 -11.57 -0.50 14.24
N LEU A 102 -12.90 -0.43 14.26
CA LEU A 102 -13.75 -1.46 13.64
C LEU A 102 -13.59 -1.46 12.13
N LEU A 103 -13.71 -0.30 11.50
CA LEU A 103 -13.56 -0.13 10.06
C LEU A 103 -12.14 -0.51 9.62
N LYS A 104 -11.11 -0.05 10.33
CA LYS A 104 -9.72 -0.41 10.07
C LYS A 104 -9.49 -1.92 10.08
N LYS A 105 -9.98 -2.60 11.11
CA LYS A 105 -9.89 -4.07 11.18
C LYS A 105 -10.63 -4.73 10.02
N HIS A 106 -11.79 -4.20 9.64
CA HIS A 106 -12.56 -4.71 8.49
C HIS A 106 -11.78 -4.52 7.18
N SER A 107 -11.31 -3.30 6.89
CA SER A 107 -10.57 -2.95 5.68
C SER A 107 -9.32 -3.81 5.50
N ILE A 108 -8.54 -4.04 6.57
CA ILE A 108 -7.33 -4.87 6.48
C ILE A 108 -7.69 -6.33 6.16
N ARG A 109 -8.73 -6.89 6.81
CA ARG A 109 -9.13 -8.29 6.56
C ARG A 109 -9.59 -8.48 5.12
N LYS A 110 -10.41 -7.55 4.63
CA LYS A 110 -10.89 -7.56 3.26
C LYS A 110 -9.73 -7.41 2.28
N PHE A 111 -8.83 -6.45 2.51
CA PHE A 111 -7.65 -6.23 1.69
C PHE A 111 -6.75 -7.48 1.58
N LEU A 112 -6.45 -8.13 2.71
CA LEU A 112 -5.61 -9.32 2.71
C LEU A 112 -6.29 -10.50 2.01
N ALA A 113 -7.61 -10.66 2.17
CA ALA A 113 -8.36 -11.71 1.48
C ALA A 113 -8.39 -11.51 -0.04
N GLU A 114 -8.53 -10.27 -0.50
CA GLU A 114 -8.44 -9.93 -1.92
C GLU A 114 -7.03 -10.14 -2.44
N LEU A 115 -5.99 -9.69 -1.71
CA LEU A 115 -4.61 -9.89 -2.13
C LEU A 115 -4.24 -11.37 -2.29
N ASP A 116 -4.69 -12.24 -1.38
CA ASP A 116 -4.52 -13.70 -1.50
C ASP A 116 -5.22 -14.31 -2.72
N THR A 117 -6.16 -13.59 -3.35
CA THR A 117 -6.83 -14.01 -4.60
C THR A 117 -6.05 -13.58 -5.85
N TYR A 118 -5.23 -12.55 -5.74
CA TYR A 118 -4.42 -12.00 -6.84
C TYR A 118 -2.99 -12.56 -6.92
N VAL A 119 -2.54 -13.27 -5.87
CA VAL A 119 -1.21 -13.91 -5.76
C VAL A 119 -1.34 -15.42 -5.94
#